data_AF-A0A1V1NRG7-F1
#
_entry.id   AF-A0A1V1NRG7-F1
#
_cell.length_a   1.000
_cell.length_b   1.000
_cell.length_c   1.000
_cell.angle_alpha   90.00
_cell.angle_beta   90.00
_cell.angle_gamma   90.00
#
_symmetry.space_group_name_H-M   'P 1'
#
loop_
_entity.id
_entity.type
_entity.pdbx_description
1 polymer ?
#
loop_
_entity_poly.entity_id
_entity_poly.type
_entity_poly.pdbx_seq_one_letter_code
_entity_poly.pdbx_strand_id
1 'polypeptide(L)'
;MTIAKNGAGFSELFAREPDLVIAGLSLGNSGDYLSLLDDTGQEVDFVAWEEGAVGWELKATAGETLYRKDFIKDSDTQDDWLIGSEVTPGN
;
A
#
# COMPACT_ATOMS: atom_id res chain seq x y z
N MET A 1 2.34 -7.14 8.32
CA MET A 1 2.34 -5.76 8.85
C MET A 1 1.27 -4.96 8.13
N THR A 2 0.47 -4.20 8.85
CA THR A 2 -0.65 -3.38 8.38
C THR A 2 -0.48 -1.98 8.93
N ILE A 3 -0.54 -0.98 8.05
CA ILE A 3 -0.39 0.43 8.41
C ILE A 3 -1.72 1.11 8.10
N ALA A 4 -2.29 1.81 9.08
CA ALA A 4 -3.55 2.53 8.92
C ALA A 4 -3.41 4.01 9.28
N LYS A 5 -4.12 4.88 8.55
CA LYS A 5 -4.27 6.30 8.91
C LYS A 5 -5.13 6.47 10.17
N ASN A 6 -6.17 5.65 10.31
CA ASN A 6 -7.14 5.69 11.40
C ASN A 6 -7.35 4.28 11.94
N GLY A 7 -6.81 4.02 13.14
CA GLY A 7 -6.94 2.72 13.80
C GLY A 7 -8.39 2.34 14.07
N ALA A 8 -9.20 3.27 14.61
CA ALA A 8 -10.61 2.99 14.92
C ALA A 8 -11.43 2.62 13.68
N GLY A 9 -11.25 3.36 12.58
CA GLY A 9 -11.92 3.04 11.31
C GLY A 9 -11.43 1.73 10.70
N PHE A 10 -10.15 1.40 10.82
CA PHE A 10 -9.61 0.11 10.41
C PHE A 10 -10.21 -1.04 11.22
N SER A 11 -10.25 -0.92 12.55
CA SER A 11 -10.83 -1.94 13.43
C SER A 11 -12.32 -2.14 13.21
N GLU A 12 -13.07 -1.10 12.86
CA GLU A 12 -14.50 -1.20 12.50
C GLU A 12 -14.70 -2.04 11.22
N LEU A 13 -13.81 -1.89 10.23
CA LEU A 13 -13.89 -2.63 8.96
C LEU A 13 -13.39 -4.07 9.05
N PHE A 14 -12.32 -4.30 9.79
CA PHE A 14 -11.60 -5.59 9.76
C PHE A 14 -11.66 -6.37 11.08
N ALA A 15 -12.37 -5.86 12.08
CA ALA A 15 -12.49 -6.46 13.41
C ALA A 15 -11.14 -6.80 14.08
N ARG A 16 -10.09 -6.06 13.74
CA ARG A 16 -8.73 -6.19 14.30
C ARG A 16 -8.00 -4.86 14.27
N GLU A 17 -7.04 -4.67 15.17
CA GLU A 17 -6.17 -3.50 15.18
C GLU A 17 -5.11 -3.58 14.06
N PRO A 18 -4.70 -2.45 13.47
CA PRO A 18 -3.55 -2.41 12.57
C PRO A 18 -2.24 -2.55 13.36
N ASP A 19 -1.17 -3.02 12.71
CA ASP A 19 0.16 -3.13 13.34
C ASP A 19 0.76 -1.75 13.64
N LEU A 20 0.45 -0.74 12.82
CA LEU A 20 0.91 0.63 12.99
C LEU A 20 -0.17 1.64 12.59
N VAL A 21 -0.33 2.69 13.40
CA VAL A 21 -1.18 3.84 13.06
C VAL A 21 -0.31 5.07 12.81
N ILE A 22 -0.37 5.63 11.61
CA ILE A 22 0.36 6.85 11.25
C ILE A 22 -0.66 7.96 10.99
N ALA A 23 -0.96 8.73 12.04
CA ALA A 23 -1.86 9.88 12.00
C ALA A 23 -1.22 11.02 11.18
N GLY A 24 -1.41 11.00 9.87
CA GLY A 24 -0.83 11.99 8.94
C GLY A 24 -0.56 11.42 7.56
N LEU A 25 -0.38 10.11 7.46
CA LEU A 25 -0.25 9.42 6.18
C LEU A 25 -1.58 9.58 5.42
N SER A 26 -1.54 10.32 4.31
CA SER A 26 -2.69 10.47 3.41
C SER A 26 -2.37 9.73 2.13
N LEU A 27 -2.63 8.42 2.14
CA LEU A 27 -2.65 7.61 0.94
C LEU A 27 -4.04 7.77 0.34
N GLY A 28 -4.16 8.66 -0.64
CA GLY A 28 -5.37 8.86 -1.41
C GLY A 28 -5.39 7.97 -2.64
N ASN A 29 -6.42 8.15 -3.46
CA ASN A 29 -6.43 7.73 -4.84
C ASN A 29 -6.34 9.00 -5.70
N SER A 30 -5.16 9.63 -5.66
CA SER A 30 -4.87 10.88 -6.38
C SER A 30 -3.54 10.88 -7.13
N GLY A 31 -3.00 9.70 -7.45
CA GLY A 31 -1.64 9.58 -7.98
C GLY A 31 -0.60 9.64 -6.87
N ASP A 32 -0.73 8.76 -5.88
CA ASP A 32 0.09 8.75 -4.67
C ASP A 32 1.15 7.63 -4.72
N TYR A 33 2.11 7.69 -3.79
CA TYR A 33 3.13 6.65 -3.62
C TYR A 33 3.50 6.46 -2.14
N LEU A 34 4.07 5.29 -1.84
CA LEU A 34 4.64 4.94 -0.56
C LEU A 34 6.04 4.34 -0.78
N SER A 35 7.03 4.88 -0.08
CA SER A 35 8.39 4.37 -0.03
C SER A 35 8.70 3.93 1.40
N LEU A 36 9.25 2.72 1.55
CA LEU A 36 9.78 2.22 2.81
C LEU A 36 11.29 2.38 2.79
N LEU A 37 11.83 3.04 3.81
CA LEU A 37 13.26 3.29 3.94
C LEU A 37 13.84 2.50 5.12
N ASP A 38 15.09 2.09 5.02
CA ASP A 38 15.86 1.57 6.14
C ASP A 38 16.35 2.69 7.09
N ASP A 39 17.11 2.30 8.12
CA ASP A 39 17.65 3.24 9.12
C ASP A 39 18.76 4.14 8.58
N THR A 40 19.32 3.83 7.41
CA THR A 40 20.28 4.66 6.68
C THR A 40 19.61 5.63 5.71
N GLY A 41 18.30 5.49 5.50
CA GLY A 41 17.51 6.27 4.55
C GLY A 41 17.53 5.71 3.12
N GLN A 42 18.02 4.48 2.93
CA GLN A 42 17.97 3.80 1.65
C GLN A 42 16.58 3.18 1.44
N GLU A 43 16.05 3.28 0.22
CA GLU A 43 14.78 2.63 -0.15
C GLU A 43 14.91 1.11 -0.13
N VAL A 44 13.94 0.47 0.53
CA VAL A 44 13.80 -0.97 0.71
C VAL A 44 12.60 -1.51 -0.06
N ASP A 45 11.58 -0.68 -0.24
CA ASP A 45 10.37 -1.04 -0.99
C ASP A 45 9.69 0.23 -1.52
N PHE A 46 9.08 0.13 -2.69
CA PHE A 46 8.34 1.20 -3.32
C PHE A 46 7.03 0.71 -3.95
N VAL A 47 5.99 1.51 -3.79
CA VAL A 47 4.72 1.33 -4.50
C VAL A 47 4.13 2.67 -4.86
N ALA A 48 3.69 2.81 -6.11
CA ALA A 48 2.90 3.95 -6.57
C ALA A 48 1.64 3.47 -7.29
N TRP A 49 0.66 4.36 -7.40
CA TRP A 49 -0.57 4.08 -8.12
C TRP A 49 -1.08 5.35 -8.78
N GLU A 50 -1.96 5.18 -9.75
CA GLU A 50 -2.65 6.24 -10.47
C GLU A 50 -1.69 7.30 -11.04
N GLU A 51 -0.59 6.85 -11.65
CA GLU A 51 0.43 7.72 -12.25
C GLU A 51 1.22 8.55 -11.22
N GLY A 52 1.22 8.14 -9.94
CA GLY A 52 1.98 8.78 -8.87
C GLY A 52 3.51 8.71 -9.04
N ALA A 53 3.99 7.83 -9.93
CA ALA A 53 5.38 7.79 -10.38
C ALA A 53 5.46 7.38 -11.86
N VAL A 54 6.57 7.74 -12.52
CA VAL A 54 6.79 7.38 -13.93
C VAL A 54 6.82 5.85 -14.07
N GLY A 55 5.98 5.31 -14.96
CA GLY A 55 5.87 3.88 -15.20
C GLY A 55 4.92 3.13 -14.24
N TRP A 56 4.19 3.85 -13.39
CA TRP A 56 3.21 3.27 -12.45
C TRP A 56 1.78 3.63 -12.84
N GLU A 57 1.14 2.76 -13.62
CA GLU A 57 -0.20 3.01 -14.18
C GLU A 57 -1.32 2.27 -13.42
N LEU A 58 -0.96 1.47 -12.39
CA LEU A 58 -1.90 0.68 -11.58
C LEU A 58 -2.97 1.56 -10.93
N LYS A 59 -4.24 1.15 -11.02
CA LYS A 59 -5.38 1.87 -10.41
C LYS A 59 -6.26 0.88 -9.67
N ALA A 60 -6.37 1.01 -8.36
CA ALA A 60 -7.31 0.26 -7.54
C ALA A 60 -8.48 1.17 -7.16
N THR A 61 -9.69 0.75 -7.48
CA THR A 61 -10.92 1.50 -7.19
C THR A 61 -11.57 1.04 -5.88
N ALA A 62 -12.70 1.64 -5.52
CA ALA A 62 -13.41 1.29 -4.30
C ALA A 62 -13.80 -0.20 -4.29
N GLY A 63 -13.32 -0.94 -3.29
CA GLY A 63 -13.53 -2.37 -3.15
C GLY A 63 -12.39 -3.24 -3.68
N GLU A 64 -11.38 -2.64 -4.31
CA GLU A 64 -10.19 -3.33 -4.80
C GLU A 64 -9.00 -3.13 -3.84
N THR A 65 -8.04 -4.05 -3.91
CA THR A 65 -6.78 -3.99 -3.15
C THR A 65 -5.60 -4.04 -4.10
N LEU A 66 -4.61 -3.17 -3.88
CA LEU A 66 -3.29 -3.34 -4.47
C LEU A 66 -2.42 -4.19 -3.54
N TYR A 67 -1.87 -5.29 -4.05
CA TYR A 67 -1.04 -6.21 -3.27
C TYR A 67 0.15 -6.72 -4.08
N ARG A 68 1.22 -7.11 -3.38
CA ARG A 68 2.43 -7.63 -3.99
C ARG A 68 2.20 -9.05 -4.53
N LYS A 69 2.59 -9.28 -5.78
CA LYS A 69 2.44 -10.53 -6.50
C LYS A 69 3.28 -11.67 -5.93
N ASP A 70 4.53 -11.37 -5.59
CA ASP A 70 5.50 -12.32 -5.04
C ASP A 70 6.30 -11.62 -3.94
N PHE A 71 6.26 -12.15 -2.72
CA PHE A 71 6.86 -11.52 -1.54
C PHE A 71 8.39 -11.66 -1.48
N ILE A 72 9.00 -12.48 -2.33
CA ILE A 72 10.47 -12.61 -2.41
C ILE A 72 11.08 -11.87 -3.60
N LYS A 73 10.25 -11.29 -4.47
CA LYS A 73 10.71 -10.57 -5.65
C LYS A 73 10.27 -9.12 -5.56
N ASP A 74 11.27 -8.24 -5.61
CA ASP A 74 11.07 -6.81 -5.69
C ASP A 74 11.98 -6.26 -6.79
N SER A 75 11.39 -5.60 -7.77
CA SER A 75 12.09 -4.93 -8.87
C SER A 75 11.88 -3.42 -8.84
N ASP A 76 11.20 -2.91 -7.80
CA ASP A 76 10.78 -1.51 -7.69
C ASP A 76 9.96 -1.04 -8.90
N THR A 77 9.15 -1.95 -9.47
CA THR A 77 8.26 -1.64 -10.60
C THR A 77 6.84 -2.11 -10.36
N GLN A 78 5.90 -1.56 -11.15
CA GLN A 78 4.50 -1.97 -11.09
C GLN A 78 4.27 -3.47 -11.33
N ASP A 79 5.20 -4.16 -12.00
CA ASP A 79 5.07 -5.60 -12.31
C ASP A 79 5.11 -6.47 -11.05
N ASP A 80 5.59 -5.92 -9.92
CA ASP A 80 5.59 -6.57 -8.62
C ASP A 80 4.23 -6.54 -7.94
N TRP A 81 3.24 -5.83 -8.50
CA TRP A 81 1.95 -5.55 -7.88
C TRP A 81 0.78 -6.04 -8.74
N LEU A 82 -0.31 -6.39 -8.07
CA LEU A 82 -1.57 -6.84 -8.67
C LEU A 82 -2.75 -6.14 -8.00
N ILE A 83 -3.85 -6.05 -8.75
CA ILE A 83 -5.13 -5.58 -8.24
C ILE A 83 -6.02 -6.79 -7.94
N GLY A 84 -6.52 -6.85 -6.71
CA GLY A 84 -7.45 -7.86 -6.23
C GLY A 84 -8.84 -7.27 -6.05
N SER A 85 -9.87 -8.11 -6.19
CA SER A 85 -11.28 -7.73 -6.07
C SER A 85 -11.84 -7.74 -4.64
N GLU A 86 -10.99 -8.04 -3.66
CA GLU A 86 -11.37 -8.10 -2.26
C GLU A 86 -10.51 -7.16 -1.43
N VAL A 87 -11.10 -6.53 -0.41
CA VAL A 87 -10.40 -5.67 0.54
C VAL A 87 -9.78 -6.54 1.62
N THR A 88 -8.54 -6.99 1.41
CA THR A 88 -7.83 -7.91 2.32
C THR A 88 -6.47 -7.34 2.74
N PRO A 89 -6.42 -6.25 3.53
CA PRO A 89 -5.15 -5.74 4.02
C PRO A 89 -4.50 -6.79 4.91
N GLY A 90 -3.25 -7.19 4.62
CA GLY A 90 -2.46 -8.08 5.47
C GLY A 90 -3.04 -9.49 5.69
N ASN A 91 -3.69 -10.05 4.67
CA ASN A 91 -4.18 -11.43 4.59
C ASN A 91 -3.59 -12.13 3.37
#